data_AF-A0A2E4XIF6-F1
#
_entry.id   AF-A0A2E4XIF6-F1
#
_cell.length_a   1.000
_cell.length_b   1.000
_cell.length_c   1.000
_cell.angle_alpha   90.00
_cell.angle_beta   90.00
_cell.angle_gamma   90.00
#
_symmetry.space_group_name_H-M   'P 1'
#
loop_
_entity.id
_entity.type
_entity.pdbx_description
1 polymer ?
#
loop_
_entity_poly.entity_id
_entity_poly.type
_entity_poly.pdbx_seq_one_letter_code
_entity_poly.pdbx_strand_id
1 'polypeptide(L)'
;MTMEEHFNFLDSIDKESKTEKKVQCCDLKENYLIEQGIINCKVCQSIISNISANPEWRFYGNSDSKSSDPTRCGMPVNTLLPESSVGSSVSYGQNGKTMNQIRRYQQWNGMPYKERSLYKVFLDIQQICKDNNIPTIIINEAKSLYSIISLTKISRGSNRKGIIAACVYFACKECKVPRSPKEIADMFSIDITIMTKGIKKTQEIIFMNKKNKNRLSKSESINPNHFIERFCNRLKLDEEDIKIILLICEFSMKNNIISENTPPSIAAGCIFYYIKDKEKNISKKDISEICKISEVTINKCTKKLELHDSSFCKILK
;
A
#
# COMPACT_ATOMS: atom_id res chain seq x y z
N MET A 1 -6.41 61.27 29.26
CA MET A 1 -5.77 60.08 28.68
C MET A 1 -5.98 60.10 27.19
N THR A 2 -4.92 60.30 26.42
CA THR A 2 -4.96 60.21 24.95
C THR A 2 -5.12 58.74 24.53
N MET A 3 -5.66 58.48 23.34
CA MET A 3 -5.88 57.10 22.87
C MET A 3 -4.57 56.30 22.82
N GLU A 4 -3.46 56.96 22.52
CA GLU A 4 -2.10 56.39 22.53
C GLU A 4 -1.63 55.96 23.92
N GLU A 5 -1.97 56.72 24.97
CA GLU A 5 -1.66 56.32 26.35
C GLU A 5 -2.42 55.05 26.76
N HIS A 6 -3.66 54.88 26.26
CA HIS A 6 -4.44 53.68 26.51
C HIS A 6 -3.89 52.47 25.76
N PHE A 7 -3.42 52.63 24.52
CA PHE A 7 -2.77 51.55 23.78
C PHE A 7 -1.43 51.15 24.40
N ASN A 8 -0.63 52.12 24.86
CA ASN A 8 0.61 51.85 25.57
C ASN A 8 0.38 51.12 26.91
N PHE A 9 -0.71 51.44 27.61
CA PHE A 9 -1.09 50.72 28.82
C PHE A 9 -1.51 49.27 28.53
N LEU A 10 -2.29 49.02 27.48
CA LEU A 10 -2.66 47.67 27.06
C LEU A 10 -1.43 46.85 26.63
N ASP A 11 -0.50 47.45 25.89
CA ASP A 11 0.77 46.83 25.51
C ASP A 11 1.66 46.51 26.72
N SER A 12 1.55 47.29 27.81
CA SER A 12 2.27 47.02 29.06
C SER A 12 1.72 45.79 29.79
N ILE A 13 0.39 45.59 29.77
CA ILE A 13 -0.27 44.40 30.33
C ILE A 13 0.07 43.15 29.49
N ASP A 14 0.14 43.28 28.16
CA ASP A 14 0.56 42.21 27.24
C ASP A 14 2.05 41.86 27.37
N LYS A 15 2.88 42.78 27.86
CA LYS A 15 4.29 42.52 28.20
C LYS A 15 4.44 41.86 29.57
N GLU A 16 3.64 42.25 30.56
CA GLU A 16 3.64 41.60 31.89
C GLU A 16 3.08 40.17 31.86
N SER A 17 2.17 39.88 30.93
CA SER A 17 1.60 38.53 30.75
C SER A 17 2.48 37.57 29.92
N LYS A 18 3.55 38.06 29.28
CA LYS A 18 4.60 37.24 28.66
C LYS A 18 5.65 36.82 29.68
N THR A 19 5.21 36.25 30.80
CA THR A 19 6.09 35.31 31.50
C THR A 19 6.21 34.08 30.59
N GLU A 20 7.43 33.79 30.13
CA GLU A 20 7.71 32.54 29.42
C GLU A 20 7.21 31.39 30.30
N LYS A 21 6.05 30.82 29.97
CA LYS A 21 5.55 29.62 30.64
C LYS A 21 6.63 28.56 30.44
N LYS A 22 7.42 28.30 31.48
CA LYS A 22 8.37 27.19 31.49
C LYS A 22 7.56 25.95 31.13
N VAL A 23 7.89 25.35 29.98
CA VAL A 23 7.21 24.15 29.49
C VAL A 23 7.27 23.13 30.61
N GLN A 24 6.14 22.84 31.22
CA GLN A 24 6.08 21.83 32.27
C GLN A 24 6.10 20.47 31.61
N CYS A 25 6.56 19.45 32.35
CA CYS A 25 6.56 18.08 31.84
C CYS A 25 5.18 17.61 31.35
N CYS A 26 4.09 18.20 31.86
CA CYS A 26 2.69 17.94 31.49
C CYS A 26 2.25 18.54 30.15
N ASP A 27 3.01 19.48 29.57
CA ASP A 27 2.67 20.11 28.30
C ASP A 27 3.14 19.27 27.09
N LEU A 28 4.02 18.30 27.33
CA LEU A 28 4.58 17.41 26.30
C LEU A 28 3.68 16.19 26.10
N LYS A 29 3.11 16.05 24.90
CA LYS A 29 2.24 14.91 24.51
C LYS A 29 2.92 13.54 24.64
N GLU A 30 4.23 13.47 24.53
CA GLU A 30 5.01 12.22 24.65
C GLU A 30 4.95 11.63 26.08
N ASN A 31 4.74 12.50 27.07
CA ASN A 31 4.63 12.14 28.48
C ASN A 31 3.23 11.70 28.89
N TYR A 32 2.27 11.63 27.96
CA TYR A 32 0.90 11.24 28.29
C TYR A 32 0.83 9.72 28.45
N LEU A 33 0.24 9.29 29.56
CA LEU A 33 -0.07 7.90 29.87
C LEU A 33 -1.58 7.82 30.15
N ILE A 34 -2.26 6.89 29.50
CA ILE A 34 -3.69 6.65 29.74
C ILE A 34 -3.81 5.49 30.71
N GLU A 35 -4.23 5.77 31.93
CA GLU A 35 -4.53 4.76 32.96
C GLU A 35 -5.97 4.95 33.41
N GLN A 36 -6.78 3.88 33.34
CA GLN A 36 -8.16 3.86 33.85
C GLN A 36 -9.08 4.99 33.33
N GLY A 37 -8.85 5.48 32.11
CA GLY A 37 -9.65 6.57 31.51
C GLY A 37 -9.18 7.98 31.89
N ILE A 38 -8.08 8.10 32.63
CA ILE A 38 -7.45 9.35 33.02
C ILE A 38 -6.12 9.49 32.26
N ILE A 39 -5.82 10.69 31.79
CA ILE A 39 -4.54 11.02 31.17
C ILE A 39 -3.62 11.57 32.26
N ASN A 40 -2.61 10.78 32.62
CA ASN A 40 -1.59 11.09 33.61
C ASN A 40 -0.25 11.44 32.92
N CYS A 41 0.57 12.24 33.58
CA CYS A 41 1.94 12.48 33.15
C CYS A 41 2.87 11.35 33.63
N LYS A 42 3.66 10.74 32.73
CA LYS A 42 4.64 9.68 33.09
C LYS A 42 5.70 10.15 34.09
N VAL A 43 6.05 11.44 34.06
CA VAL A 43 7.19 11.98 34.82
C VAL A 43 6.78 12.45 36.21
N CYS A 44 5.69 13.22 36.31
CA CYS A 44 5.24 13.79 37.58
C CYS A 44 3.97 13.16 38.14
N GLN A 45 3.38 12.17 37.44
CA GLN A 45 2.14 11.48 37.80
C GLN A 45 0.92 12.38 38.03
N SER A 46 1.00 13.66 37.67
CA SER A 46 -0.13 14.57 37.77
C SER A 46 -1.20 14.21 36.72
N ILE A 47 -2.46 14.44 37.10
CA ILE A 47 -3.62 14.26 36.23
C ILE A 47 -3.66 15.46 35.28
N ILE A 48 -3.52 15.19 33.99
CA ILE A 48 -3.58 16.21 32.93
C ILE A 48 -5.03 16.43 32.53
N SER A 49 -5.76 15.35 32.29
CA SER A 49 -7.18 15.41 31.96
C SER A 49 -7.90 14.13 32.34
N ASN A 50 -9.16 14.28 32.75
CA ASN A 50 -10.05 13.17 33.12
C ASN A 50 -11.05 12.85 31.98
N ILE A 51 -10.74 13.28 30.76
CA ILE A 51 -11.57 13.07 29.57
C ILE A 51 -10.76 12.22 28.61
N SER A 52 -11.13 10.96 28.47
CA SER A 52 -10.52 10.08 27.46
C SER A 52 -11.25 10.24 26.11
N ALA A 53 -10.48 10.35 25.03
CA ALA A 53 -11.01 10.36 23.66
C ALA A 53 -11.12 8.94 23.06
N ASN A 54 -11.00 7.90 23.90
CA ASN A 54 -11.10 6.53 23.46
C ASN A 54 -12.57 6.20 23.15
N PRO A 55 -12.84 5.36 22.14
CA PRO A 55 -14.20 4.92 21.86
C PRO A 55 -14.79 4.20 23.07
N GLU A 56 -15.92 4.69 23.59
CA GLU A 56 -16.69 4.01 24.63
C GLU A 56 -17.46 2.84 24.00
N TRP A 57 -16.84 1.65 24.02
CA TRP A 57 -17.51 0.42 23.64
C TRP A 57 -18.50 0.00 24.73
N ARG A 58 -19.80 0.05 24.43
CA ARG A 58 -20.85 -0.46 25.32
C ARG A 58 -21.10 -1.93 25.05
N PHE A 59 -20.18 -2.81 25.43
CA PHE A 59 -20.39 -4.25 25.30
C PHE A 59 -21.09 -4.80 26.56
N TYR A 60 -22.37 -5.17 26.45
CA TYR A 60 -23.16 -5.71 27.57
C TYR A 60 -23.02 -7.24 27.76
N GLY A 61 -22.11 -7.88 27.02
CA GLY A 61 -21.85 -9.32 27.09
C GLY A 61 -22.47 -10.12 25.94
N ASN A 62 -22.22 -11.43 25.96
CA ASN A 62 -22.61 -12.35 24.88
C ASN A 62 -24.12 -12.70 24.87
N SER A 63 -24.87 -12.23 25.89
CA SER A 63 -26.33 -12.36 26.02
C SER A 63 -27.09 -11.14 25.48
N ASP A 64 -26.38 -10.11 25.00
CA ASP A 64 -27.02 -8.95 24.36
C ASP A 64 -27.52 -9.34 22.96
N SER A 65 -28.81 -9.64 22.87
CA SER A 65 -29.49 -10.05 21.64
C SER A 65 -29.95 -8.86 20.79
N LYS A 66 -29.59 -7.62 21.14
CA LYS A 66 -29.88 -6.45 20.31
C LYS A 66 -28.93 -6.42 19.11
N SER A 67 -29.52 -6.48 17.91
CA SER A 67 -28.78 -6.35 16.64
C SER A 67 -28.18 -4.94 16.40
N SER A 68 -28.55 -3.94 17.21
CA SER A 68 -28.07 -2.57 17.08
C SER A 68 -26.84 -2.36 17.95
N ASP A 69 -25.73 -1.97 17.34
CA ASP A 69 -24.51 -1.58 18.06
C ASP A 69 -24.82 -0.43 19.04
N PRO A 70 -24.66 -0.65 20.37
CA PRO A 70 -24.98 0.34 21.41
C PRO A 70 -23.87 1.38 21.63
N THR A 71 -22.82 1.39 20.79
CA THR A 71 -21.72 2.36 20.87
C THR A 71 -22.22 3.81 20.77
N ARG A 72 -21.62 4.69 21.58
CA ARG A 72 -21.88 6.14 21.55
C ARG A 72 -21.21 6.81 20.34
N CYS A 73 -20.19 6.18 19.79
CA CYS A 73 -19.43 6.69 18.66
C CYS A 73 -20.19 6.45 17.35
N GLY A 74 -20.14 7.43 16.43
CA GLY A 74 -20.75 7.28 15.11
C GLY A 74 -20.04 6.23 14.25
N MET A 75 -20.62 5.95 13.09
CA MET A 75 -20.07 4.99 12.13
C MET A 75 -18.67 5.43 11.65
N PRO A 76 -17.70 4.52 11.49
CA PRO A 76 -16.36 4.87 11.04
C PRO A 76 -16.41 5.52 9.66
N VAL A 77 -15.70 6.63 9.51
CA VAL A 77 -15.58 7.34 8.23
C VAL A 77 -14.42 6.79 7.41
N ASN A 78 -14.63 6.64 6.11
CA ASN A 78 -13.54 6.27 5.21
C ASN A 78 -12.69 7.50 4.90
N THR A 79 -11.43 7.48 5.35
CA THR A 79 -10.47 8.58 5.15
C THR A 79 -10.17 8.86 3.68
N LEU A 80 -10.38 7.89 2.79
CA LEU A 80 -10.18 8.05 1.34
C LEU A 80 -11.40 8.68 0.64
N LEU A 81 -12.56 8.69 1.29
CA LEU A 81 -13.85 9.17 0.75
C LEU A 81 -14.59 10.00 1.81
N PRO A 82 -14.01 11.11 2.29
CA PRO A 82 -14.53 11.84 3.44
C PRO A 82 -15.91 12.46 3.20
N GLU A 83 -16.20 13.01 2.01
CA GLU A 83 -17.44 13.76 1.75
C GLU A 83 -18.66 12.83 1.68
N SER A 84 -18.50 11.65 1.08
CA SER A 84 -19.56 10.63 1.03
C SER A 84 -19.73 9.84 2.33
N SER A 85 -18.67 9.73 3.15
CA SER A 85 -18.73 8.95 4.40
C SER A 85 -19.55 9.62 5.50
N VAL A 86 -19.72 10.94 5.46
CA VAL A 86 -20.49 11.70 6.46
C VAL A 86 -21.99 11.79 6.15
N GLY A 87 -22.45 11.14 5.07
CA GLY A 87 -23.85 11.16 4.64
C GLY A 87 -24.72 10.11 5.33
N SER A 88 -25.98 10.45 5.60
CA SER A 88 -27.01 9.48 6.05
C SER A 88 -27.68 8.80 4.86
N SER A 89 -28.08 7.53 4.98
CA SER A 89 -28.84 6.81 3.95
C SER A 89 -30.30 6.63 4.33
N VAL A 90 -31.23 6.90 3.39
CA VAL A 90 -32.66 6.66 3.59
C VAL A 90 -32.96 5.19 3.27
N SER A 91 -33.37 4.43 4.28
CA SER A 91 -33.64 3.00 4.16
C SER A 91 -34.98 2.68 3.47
N TYR A 92 -35.20 1.41 3.13
CA TYR A 92 -36.40 0.90 2.45
C TYR A 92 -37.49 0.43 3.45
N GLY A 93 -37.72 1.18 4.53
CA GLY A 93 -38.74 0.80 5.52
C GLY A 93 -40.19 1.02 5.05
N GLN A 94 -40.45 2.16 4.39
CA GLN A 94 -41.79 2.51 3.87
C GLN A 94 -41.71 2.74 2.36
N ASN A 95 -42.63 2.12 1.62
CA ASN A 95 -42.64 2.10 0.15
C ASN A 95 -43.72 3.00 -0.45
N GLY A 96 -43.78 4.25 0.04
CA GLY A 96 -44.62 5.30 -0.54
C GLY A 96 -44.01 5.94 -1.80
N LYS A 97 -44.84 6.50 -2.67
CA LYS A 97 -44.41 7.24 -3.89
C LYS A 97 -43.49 8.41 -3.55
N THR A 98 -43.77 9.14 -2.47
CA THR A 98 -42.95 10.25 -1.96
C THR A 98 -41.59 9.77 -1.48
N MET A 99 -41.55 8.70 -0.66
CA MET A 99 -40.30 8.09 -0.20
C MET A 99 -39.46 7.53 -1.36
N ASN A 100 -40.08 6.99 -2.40
CA ASN A 100 -39.40 6.57 -3.62
C ASN A 100 -38.73 7.76 -4.35
N GLN A 101 -39.39 8.92 -4.40
CA GLN A 101 -38.80 10.14 -4.97
C GLN A 101 -37.64 10.66 -4.13
N ILE A 102 -37.80 10.72 -2.81
CA ILE A 102 -36.74 11.16 -1.88
C ILE A 102 -35.51 10.25 -2.01
N ARG A 103 -35.69 8.92 -2.02
CA ARG A 103 -34.58 7.96 -2.23
C ARG A 103 -33.88 8.17 -3.57
N ARG A 104 -34.63 8.46 -4.64
CA ARG A 104 -34.05 8.75 -5.95
C ARG A 104 -33.19 10.01 -5.93
N TYR A 105 -33.71 11.11 -5.37
CA TYR A 105 -32.94 12.35 -5.22
C TYR A 105 -31.69 12.15 -4.36
N GLN A 106 -31.82 11.35 -3.30
CA GLN A 106 -30.69 11.01 -2.45
C GLN A 106 -29.63 10.18 -3.20
N GLN A 107 -30.03 9.17 -3.98
CA GLN A 107 -29.08 8.38 -4.78
C GLN A 107 -28.33 9.25 -5.81
N TRP A 108 -29.00 10.24 -6.40
CA TRP A 108 -28.37 11.15 -7.34
C TRP A 108 -27.32 12.04 -6.66
N ASN A 109 -27.62 12.54 -5.46
CA ASN A 109 -26.78 13.49 -4.70
C ASN A 109 -25.86 12.82 -3.66
N GLY A 110 -25.98 11.52 -3.42
CA GLY A 110 -25.36 10.86 -2.27
C GLY A 110 -23.84 10.75 -2.32
N MET A 111 -23.22 10.97 -3.49
CA MET A 111 -21.76 11.00 -3.62
C MET A 111 -21.35 12.06 -4.63
N PRO A 112 -20.44 12.98 -4.27
CA PRO A 112 -19.98 14.02 -5.16
C PRO A 112 -19.26 13.42 -6.37
N TYR A 113 -19.30 14.10 -7.51
CA TYR A 113 -18.80 13.55 -8.78
C TYR A 113 -17.33 13.10 -8.72
N LYS A 114 -16.48 13.87 -8.03
CA LYS A 114 -15.05 13.55 -7.86
C LYS A 114 -14.86 12.23 -7.11
N GLU A 115 -15.49 12.09 -5.95
CA GLU A 115 -15.44 10.86 -5.16
C GLU A 115 -16.08 9.68 -5.87
N ARG A 116 -17.20 9.89 -6.58
CA ARG A 116 -17.84 8.84 -7.39
C ARG A 116 -16.90 8.29 -8.46
N SER A 117 -16.15 9.17 -9.11
CA SER A 117 -15.17 8.77 -10.13
C SER A 117 -14.00 7.99 -9.55
N LEU A 118 -13.59 8.31 -8.32
CA LEU A 118 -12.49 7.68 -7.59
C LEU A 118 -12.93 6.35 -6.98
N TYR A 119 -14.14 6.28 -6.42
CA TYR A 119 -14.76 5.07 -5.89
C TYR A 119 -14.92 3.99 -6.96
N LYS A 120 -15.31 4.35 -8.19
CA LYS A 120 -15.34 3.41 -9.33
C LYS A 120 -13.97 2.76 -9.55
N VAL A 121 -12.90 3.55 -9.55
CA VAL A 121 -11.54 3.02 -9.70
C VAL A 121 -11.13 2.13 -8.52
N PHE A 122 -11.55 2.47 -7.31
CA PHE A 122 -11.30 1.62 -6.13
C PHE A 122 -11.98 0.26 -6.23
N LEU A 123 -13.20 0.21 -6.78
CA LEU A 123 -13.88 -1.04 -7.07
C LEU A 123 -13.14 -1.84 -8.15
N ASP A 124 -12.74 -1.18 -9.25
CA ASP A 124 -11.99 -1.82 -10.34
C ASP A 124 -10.68 -2.45 -9.82
N ILE A 125 -9.88 -1.69 -9.05
CA ILE A 125 -8.65 -2.19 -8.42
C ILE A 125 -8.96 -3.38 -7.51
N GLN A 126 -10.00 -3.26 -6.67
CA GLN A 126 -10.34 -4.30 -5.71
C GLN A 126 -10.81 -5.59 -6.39
N GLN A 127 -11.58 -5.49 -7.47
CA GLN A 127 -12.03 -6.65 -8.23
C GLN A 127 -10.84 -7.37 -8.87
N ILE A 128 -10.03 -6.65 -9.66
CA ILE A 128 -8.88 -7.22 -10.37
C ILE A 128 -7.87 -7.85 -9.38
N CYS A 129 -7.62 -7.19 -8.25
CA CYS A 129 -6.72 -7.73 -7.23
C CYS A 129 -7.29 -8.98 -6.54
N LYS A 130 -8.60 -9.02 -6.24
CA LYS A 130 -9.25 -10.20 -5.65
C LYS A 130 -9.22 -11.39 -6.60
N ASP A 131 -9.51 -11.17 -7.88
CA ASP A 131 -9.49 -12.21 -8.92
C ASP A 131 -8.10 -12.86 -9.06
N ASN A 132 -7.05 -12.11 -8.71
CA ASN A 132 -5.66 -12.56 -8.76
C ASN A 132 -5.05 -12.86 -7.37
N ASN A 133 -5.88 -13.06 -6.34
CA ASN A 133 -5.45 -13.41 -4.98
C ASN A 133 -4.43 -12.46 -4.35
N ILE A 134 -4.54 -11.15 -4.63
CA ILE A 134 -3.73 -10.12 -3.97
C ILE A 134 -4.35 -9.80 -2.60
N PRO A 135 -3.54 -9.76 -1.51
CA PRO A 135 -4.04 -9.49 -0.17
C PRO A 135 -4.60 -8.07 -0.03
N THR A 136 -5.56 -7.92 0.88
CA THR A 136 -6.28 -6.64 1.11
C THR A 136 -5.37 -5.49 1.52
N ILE A 137 -4.24 -5.77 2.19
CA ILE A 137 -3.24 -4.77 2.55
C ILE A 137 -2.69 -4.05 1.31
N ILE A 138 -2.34 -4.79 0.25
CA ILE A 138 -1.84 -4.24 -1.01
C ILE A 138 -2.96 -3.48 -1.74
N ILE A 139 -4.20 -3.97 -1.68
CA ILE A 139 -5.36 -3.30 -2.27
C ILE A 139 -5.58 -1.92 -1.64
N ASN A 140 -5.52 -1.83 -0.31
CA ASN A 140 -5.70 -0.58 0.42
C ASN A 140 -4.57 0.40 0.13
N GLU A 141 -3.33 -0.10 0.03
CA GLU A 141 -2.18 0.71 -0.31
C GLU A 141 -2.27 1.25 -1.75
N ALA A 142 -2.70 0.42 -2.71
CA ALA A 142 -2.93 0.84 -4.08
C ALA A 142 -4.03 1.92 -4.18
N LYS A 143 -5.12 1.80 -3.41
CA LYS A 143 -6.18 2.82 -3.31
C LYS A 143 -5.63 4.13 -2.74
N SER A 144 -4.82 4.06 -1.69
CA SER A 144 -4.14 5.21 -1.09
C SER A 144 -3.16 5.89 -2.05
N LEU A 145 -2.41 5.14 -2.84
CA LEU A 145 -1.53 5.70 -3.88
C LEU A 145 -2.35 6.38 -4.99
N TYR A 146 -3.41 5.74 -5.47
CA TYR A 146 -4.26 6.31 -6.51
C TYR A 146 -4.98 7.59 -6.06
N SER A 147 -5.44 7.67 -4.80
CA SER A 147 -6.07 8.89 -4.29
C SER A 147 -5.12 10.09 -4.37
N ILE A 148 -3.86 9.90 -3.98
CA ILE A 148 -2.83 10.94 -4.07
C ILE A 148 -2.60 11.38 -5.51
N ILE A 149 -2.49 10.43 -6.45
CA ILE A 149 -2.24 10.72 -7.87
C ILE A 149 -3.43 11.44 -8.50
N SER A 150 -4.64 11.02 -8.15
CA SER A 150 -5.87 11.62 -8.68
C SER A 150 -6.04 13.09 -8.27
N LEU A 151 -5.56 13.46 -7.08
CA LEU A 151 -5.57 14.82 -6.56
C LEU A 151 -4.55 15.72 -7.24
N THR A 152 -3.40 15.17 -7.66
CA THR A 152 -2.31 15.96 -8.24
C THR A 152 -2.46 16.17 -9.74
N LYS A 153 -2.84 15.13 -10.50
CA LYS A 153 -2.97 15.21 -11.96
C LYS A 153 -4.02 14.26 -12.50
N ILE A 154 -4.95 14.81 -13.28
CA ILE A 154 -5.95 14.03 -13.99
C ILE A 154 -5.35 13.47 -15.28
N SER A 155 -5.43 12.16 -15.46
CA SER A 155 -5.01 11.45 -16.67
C SER A 155 -6.22 10.87 -17.41
N ARG A 156 -6.12 10.74 -18.73
CA ARG A 156 -7.21 10.27 -19.61
C ARG A 156 -6.75 9.12 -20.51
N GLY A 157 -7.71 8.33 -20.98
CA GLY A 157 -7.49 7.24 -21.95
C GLY A 157 -6.63 6.09 -21.43
N SER A 158 -5.81 5.51 -22.31
CA SER A 158 -4.89 4.40 -21.98
C SER A 158 -3.92 4.73 -20.86
N ASN A 159 -3.47 5.99 -20.77
CA ASN A 159 -2.60 6.45 -19.69
C ASN A 159 -3.24 6.30 -18.31
N ARG A 160 -4.57 6.51 -18.20
CA ARG A 160 -5.29 6.33 -16.94
C ARG A 160 -5.27 4.87 -16.51
N LYS A 161 -5.55 3.95 -17.44
CA LYS A 161 -5.48 2.50 -17.18
C LYS A 161 -4.08 2.07 -16.75
N GLY A 162 -3.04 2.57 -17.42
CA GLY A 162 -1.64 2.32 -17.05
C GLY A 162 -1.27 2.87 -15.67
N ILE A 163 -1.78 4.03 -15.27
CA ILE A 163 -1.56 4.60 -13.94
C ILE A 163 -2.25 3.76 -12.86
N ILE A 164 -3.48 3.30 -13.10
CA ILE A 164 -4.22 2.43 -12.16
C ILE A 164 -3.43 1.14 -11.92
N ALA A 165 -2.96 0.48 -12.98
CA ALA A 165 -2.13 -0.72 -12.87
C ALA A 165 -0.78 -0.43 -12.17
N ALA A 166 -0.16 0.72 -12.47
CA ALA A 166 1.07 1.14 -11.82
C ALA A 166 0.92 1.39 -10.31
N CYS A 167 -0.25 1.84 -9.83
CA CYS A 167 -0.50 1.97 -8.39
C CYS A 167 -0.41 0.62 -7.68
N VAL A 168 -0.96 -0.45 -8.28
CA VAL A 168 -0.86 -1.81 -7.73
C VAL A 168 0.59 -2.28 -7.75
N TYR A 169 1.34 -2.00 -8.82
CA TYR A 169 2.76 -2.32 -8.90
C TYR A 169 3.58 -1.65 -7.77
N PHE A 170 3.35 -0.36 -7.51
CA PHE A 170 4.04 0.35 -6.42
C PHE A 170 3.59 -0.12 -5.04
N ALA A 171 2.31 -0.42 -4.84
CA ALA A 171 1.80 -1.00 -3.60
C ALA A 171 2.47 -2.36 -3.30
N CYS A 172 2.59 -3.24 -4.30
CA CYS A 172 3.32 -4.49 -4.17
C CYS A 172 4.80 -4.27 -3.77
N LYS A 173 5.43 -3.23 -4.33
CA LYS A 173 6.81 -2.86 -4.01
C LYS A 173 6.95 -2.33 -2.58
N GLU A 174 6.02 -1.49 -2.12
CA GLU A 174 5.99 -0.95 -0.75
C GLU A 174 5.75 -2.07 0.29
N CYS A 175 4.92 -3.07 -0.03
CA CYS A 175 4.69 -4.23 0.83
C CYS A 175 5.78 -5.32 0.74
N LYS A 176 6.93 -5.06 0.09
CA LYS A 176 8.05 -6.03 -0.08
C LYS A 176 7.68 -7.34 -0.80
N VAL A 177 6.61 -7.34 -1.59
CA VAL A 177 6.21 -8.48 -2.43
C VAL A 177 6.18 -8.02 -3.90
N PRO A 178 7.36 -7.73 -4.50
CA PRO A 178 7.41 -7.16 -5.84
C PRO A 178 6.82 -8.12 -6.88
N ARG A 179 6.05 -7.51 -7.79
CA ARG A 179 5.50 -8.15 -8.99
C ARG A 179 6.19 -7.55 -10.20
N SER A 180 6.46 -8.38 -11.20
CA SER A 180 7.04 -7.90 -12.45
C SER A 180 6.02 -7.02 -13.19
N PRO A 181 6.48 -6.02 -13.98
CA PRO A 181 5.57 -5.21 -14.79
C PRO A 181 4.72 -6.05 -15.75
N LYS A 182 5.25 -7.19 -16.22
CA LYS A 182 4.53 -8.13 -17.08
C LYS A 182 3.38 -8.82 -16.36
N GLU A 183 3.61 -9.33 -15.15
CA GLU A 183 2.55 -9.95 -14.34
C GLU A 183 1.40 -8.96 -14.11
N ILE A 184 1.70 -7.70 -13.76
CA ILE A 184 0.66 -6.69 -13.53
C ILE A 184 -0.04 -6.28 -14.84
N ALA A 185 0.69 -6.21 -15.96
CA ALA A 185 0.09 -5.93 -17.27
C ALA A 185 -0.92 -7.01 -17.67
N ASP A 186 -0.56 -8.29 -17.48
CA ASP A 186 -1.43 -9.45 -17.72
C ASP A 186 -2.68 -9.39 -16.81
N MET A 187 -2.49 -9.10 -15.51
CA MET A 187 -3.60 -8.98 -14.54
C MET A 187 -4.65 -7.94 -14.94
N PHE A 188 -4.21 -6.80 -15.48
CA PHE A 188 -5.10 -5.71 -15.90
C PHE A 188 -5.55 -5.83 -17.36
N SER A 189 -5.08 -6.86 -18.09
CA SER A 189 -5.32 -7.02 -19.54
C SER A 189 -4.92 -5.77 -20.34
N ILE A 190 -3.72 -5.26 -20.08
CA ILE A 190 -3.15 -4.05 -20.71
C ILE A 190 -1.82 -4.39 -21.38
N ASP A 191 -1.50 -3.72 -22.49
CA ASP A 191 -0.19 -3.84 -23.12
C ASP A 191 0.97 -3.41 -22.21
N ILE A 192 2.09 -4.14 -22.30
CA ILE A 192 3.30 -3.83 -21.52
C ILE A 192 3.84 -2.41 -21.77
N THR A 193 3.61 -1.85 -22.97
CA THR A 193 4.02 -0.49 -23.32
C THR A 193 3.21 0.57 -22.56
N ILE A 194 1.92 0.31 -22.33
CA ILE A 194 1.05 1.18 -21.52
C ILE A 194 1.43 1.05 -20.05
N MET A 195 1.74 -0.16 -19.58
CA MET A 195 2.17 -0.40 -18.20
C MET A 195 3.48 0.35 -17.88
N THR A 196 4.50 0.20 -18.72
CA THR A 196 5.81 0.88 -18.53
C THR A 196 5.70 2.40 -18.61
N LYS A 197 4.87 2.93 -19.53
CA LYS A 197 4.53 4.37 -19.56
C LYS A 197 3.77 4.80 -18.30
N GLY A 198 2.89 3.95 -17.78
CA GLY A 198 2.15 4.16 -16.53
C GLY A 198 3.09 4.28 -15.33
N ILE A 199 4.04 3.35 -15.18
CA ILE A 199 5.05 3.36 -14.11
C ILE A 199 5.82 4.69 -14.11
N LYS A 200 6.35 5.11 -15.27
CA LYS A 200 7.11 6.37 -15.39
C LYS A 200 6.26 7.58 -15.02
N LYS A 201 5.04 7.68 -15.57
CA LYS A 201 4.12 8.79 -15.28
C LYS A 201 3.71 8.83 -13.81
N THR A 202 3.45 7.69 -13.20
CA THR A 202 3.12 7.62 -11.77
C THR A 202 4.28 8.11 -10.91
N GLN A 203 5.51 7.74 -11.23
CA GLN A 203 6.71 8.24 -10.54
C GLN A 203 6.85 9.76 -10.69
N GLU A 204 6.72 10.29 -11.91
CA GLU A 204 6.75 11.73 -12.18
C GLU A 204 5.68 12.48 -11.37
N ILE A 205 4.43 11.99 -11.39
CA ILE A 205 3.31 12.65 -10.69
C ILE A 205 3.52 12.65 -9.17
N ILE A 206 4.02 11.55 -8.60
CA ILE A 206 4.30 11.47 -7.17
C ILE A 206 5.46 12.40 -6.79
N PHE A 207 6.50 12.49 -7.62
CA PHE A 207 7.63 13.40 -7.38
C PHE A 207 7.23 14.88 -7.42
N MET A 208 6.23 15.24 -8.24
CA MET A 208 5.65 16.59 -8.25
C MET A 208 4.90 16.92 -6.95
N ASN A 209 4.44 15.92 -6.20
CA ASN A 209 3.74 16.13 -4.94
C ASN A 209 4.74 16.35 -3.79
N LYS A 210 4.98 17.62 -3.44
CA LYS A 210 5.94 18.01 -2.38
C LYS A 210 5.67 17.34 -1.01
N LYS A 211 4.42 16.99 -0.68
CA LYS A 211 4.06 16.38 0.62
C LYS A 211 4.35 14.87 0.68
N ASN A 212 4.20 14.15 -0.43
CA ASN A 212 4.29 12.68 -0.48
C ASN A 212 5.52 12.16 -1.25
N LYS A 213 6.47 13.04 -1.55
CA LYS A 213 7.70 12.73 -2.29
C LYS A 213 8.48 11.55 -1.72
N ASN A 214 8.43 11.37 -0.39
CA ASN A 214 9.18 10.35 0.34
C ASN A 214 8.61 8.93 0.22
N ARG A 215 7.36 8.76 -0.20
CA ARG A 215 6.70 7.45 -0.25
C ARG A 215 7.34 6.53 -1.29
N LEU A 216 7.66 7.09 -2.47
CA LEU A 216 8.27 6.34 -3.56
C LEU A 216 9.81 6.43 -3.61
N SER A 217 10.42 7.50 -3.06
CA SER A 217 11.88 7.69 -3.11
C SER A 217 12.65 6.73 -2.20
N LYS A 218 12.01 6.22 -1.14
CA LYS A 218 12.59 5.22 -0.22
C LYS A 218 12.42 3.78 -0.70
N SER A 219 11.83 3.57 -1.87
CA SER A 219 11.50 2.23 -2.32
C SER A 219 12.76 1.46 -2.74
N GLU A 220 13.14 0.48 -1.92
CA GLU A 220 14.32 -0.40 -2.10
C GLU A 220 14.41 -1.00 -3.51
N SER A 221 15.64 -1.33 -3.93
CA SER A 221 15.86 -2.08 -5.17
C SER A 221 15.22 -3.46 -5.06
N ILE A 222 14.67 -3.94 -6.17
CA ILE A 222 13.99 -5.24 -6.22
C ILE A 222 15.05 -6.34 -6.22
N ASN A 223 15.07 -7.15 -5.16
CA ASN A 223 15.94 -8.33 -5.10
C ASN A 223 15.35 -9.51 -5.90
N PRO A 224 16.17 -10.28 -6.64
CA PRO A 224 15.73 -11.47 -7.35
C PRO A 224 15.10 -12.54 -6.44
N ASN A 225 15.57 -12.64 -5.19
CA ASN A 225 15.10 -13.63 -4.21
C ASN A 225 13.58 -13.58 -3.99
N HIS A 226 12.97 -12.39 -4.06
CA HIS A 226 11.53 -12.21 -3.88
C HIS A 226 10.67 -12.91 -4.96
N PHE A 227 11.27 -13.28 -6.09
CA PHE A 227 10.57 -13.98 -7.17
C PHE A 227 10.69 -15.50 -7.08
N ILE A 228 11.77 -16.01 -6.48
CA ILE A 228 12.15 -17.42 -6.54
C ILE A 228 11.09 -18.30 -5.89
N GLU A 229 10.72 -18.02 -4.63
CA GLU A 229 9.71 -18.80 -3.90
C GLU A 229 8.40 -18.91 -4.70
N ARG A 230 7.94 -17.78 -5.24
CA ARG A 230 6.69 -17.72 -6.02
C ARG A 230 6.77 -18.53 -7.31
N PHE A 231 7.86 -18.43 -8.05
CA PHE A 231 8.03 -19.17 -9.30
C PHE A 231 8.20 -20.67 -9.04
N CYS A 232 8.96 -21.04 -8.01
CA CYS A 232 9.15 -22.44 -7.62
C CYS A 232 7.85 -23.09 -7.14
N ASN A 233 7.04 -22.38 -6.34
CA ASN A 233 5.74 -22.88 -5.89
C ASN A 233 4.78 -23.11 -7.08
N ARG A 234 4.83 -22.26 -8.11
CA ARG A 234 4.04 -22.47 -9.34
C ARG A 234 4.56 -23.65 -10.18
N LEU A 235 5.85 -23.94 -10.10
CA LEU A 235 6.51 -25.10 -10.72
C LEU A 235 6.37 -26.40 -9.90
N LYS A 236 5.75 -26.34 -8.71
CA LYS A 236 5.61 -27.47 -7.77
C LYS A 236 6.95 -28.10 -7.38
N LEU A 237 7.96 -27.27 -7.12
CA LEU A 237 9.24 -27.69 -6.55
C LEU A 237 9.14 -27.83 -5.02
N ASP A 238 9.99 -28.68 -4.45
CA ASP A 238 10.00 -28.95 -3.01
C ASP A 238 10.69 -27.83 -2.23
N GLU A 239 10.40 -27.70 -0.93
CA GLU A 239 11.01 -26.64 -0.09
C GLU A 239 12.54 -26.74 0.00
N GLU A 240 13.09 -27.96 -0.08
CA GLU A 240 14.54 -28.19 -0.11
C GLU A 240 15.18 -27.60 -1.37
N ASP A 241 14.53 -27.80 -2.53
CA ASP A 241 14.98 -27.21 -3.79
C ASP A 241 14.98 -25.67 -3.71
N ILE A 242 13.92 -25.10 -3.13
CA ILE A 242 13.75 -23.64 -3.03
C ILE A 242 14.91 -23.03 -2.23
N LYS A 243 15.31 -23.66 -1.13
CA LYS A 243 16.46 -23.22 -0.31
C LYS A 243 17.76 -23.24 -1.11
N ILE A 244 17.99 -24.30 -1.89
CA ILE A 244 19.20 -24.41 -2.72
C ILE A 244 19.19 -23.34 -3.82
N ILE A 245 18.06 -23.12 -4.49
CA ILE A 245 17.92 -22.09 -5.54
C ILE A 245 18.14 -20.69 -4.98
N LEU A 246 17.65 -20.41 -3.76
CA LEU A 246 17.91 -19.15 -3.06
C LEU A 246 19.40 -18.95 -2.79
N LEU A 247 20.11 -19.99 -2.31
CA LEU A 247 21.55 -19.93 -2.09
C LEU A 247 22.33 -19.69 -3.39
N ILE A 248 21.95 -20.34 -4.48
CA ILE A 248 22.53 -20.12 -5.82
C ILE A 248 22.35 -18.66 -6.24
N CYS A 249 21.15 -18.12 -6.05
CA CYS A 249 20.84 -16.74 -6.41
C CYS A 249 21.63 -15.73 -5.55
N GLU A 250 21.71 -15.94 -4.24
CA GLU A 250 22.50 -15.09 -3.34
C GLU A 250 23.99 -15.11 -3.68
N PHE A 251 24.55 -16.29 -3.96
CA PHE A 251 25.93 -16.43 -4.38
C PHE A 251 26.18 -15.75 -5.73
N SER A 252 25.27 -15.92 -6.68
CA SER A 252 25.33 -15.25 -7.99
C SER A 252 25.28 -13.73 -7.86
N MET A 253 24.51 -13.19 -6.93
CA MET A 253 24.42 -11.75 -6.66
C MET A 253 25.69 -11.24 -5.97
N LYS A 254 26.23 -11.95 -4.97
CA LYS A 254 27.47 -11.58 -4.27
C LYS A 254 28.67 -11.52 -5.21
N ASN A 255 28.75 -12.43 -6.16
CA ASN A 255 29.86 -12.52 -7.12
C ASN A 255 29.61 -11.75 -8.43
N ASN A 256 28.52 -10.98 -8.53
CA ASN A 256 28.16 -10.18 -9.71
C ASN A 256 28.14 -10.93 -11.05
N ILE A 257 27.75 -12.22 -11.05
CA ILE A 257 27.83 -13.09 -12.25
C ILE A 257 26.78 -12.70 -13.31
N ILE A 258 25.59 -12.25 -12.89
CA ILE A 258 24.46 -11.94 -13.79
C ILE A 258 23.86 -10.54 -13.52
N SER A 259 24.68 -9.58 -13.10
CA SER A 259 24.22 -8.23 -12.72
C SER A 259 23.57 -7.42 -13.86
N GLU A 260 23.83 -7.78 -15.12
CA GLU A 260 23.31 -7.08 -16.31
C GLU A 260 21.81 -7.33 -16.59
N ASN A 261 21.23 -8.37 -16.00
CA ASN A 261 19.89 -8.82 -16.33
C ASN A 261 18.86 -8.34 -15.32
N THR A 262 17.59 -8.26 -15.73
CA THR A 262 16.52 -7.85 -14.80
C THR A 262 16.34 -8.88 -13.68
N PRO A 263 15.99 -8.47 -12.44
CA PRO A 263 15.79 -9.39 -11.31
C PRO A 263 14.92 -10.63 -11.58
N PRO A 264 13.75 -10.53 -12.25
CA PRO A 264 12.97 -11.74 -12.57
C PRO A 264 13.71 -12.67 -13.55
N SER A 265 14.54 -12.14 -14.45
CA SER A 265 15.33 -12.95 -15.38
C SER A 265 16.46 -13.69 -14.70
N ILE A 266 17.09 -13.07 -13.69
CA ILE A 266 18.09 -13.73 -12.83
C ILE A 266 17.44 -14.90 -12.09
N ALA A 267 16.30 -14.65 -11.44
CA ALA A 267 15.55 -15.70 -10.74
C ALA A 267 15.17 -16.88 -11.65
N ALA A 268 14.63 -16.61 -12.84
CA ALA A 268 14.30 -17.65 -13.81
C ALA A 268 15.53 -18.43 -14.31
N GLY A 269 16.67 -17.75 -14.44
CA GLY A 269 17.96 -18.38 -14.76
C GLY A 269 18.44 -19.33 -13.67
N CYS A 270 18.44 -18.90 -12.41
CA CYS A 270 18.83 -19.73 -11.27
C CYS A 270 17.93 -20.98 -11.14
N ILE A 271 16.62 -20.83 -11.36
CA ILE A 271 15.67 -21.95 -11.35
C ILE A 271 15.99 -22.95 -12.47
N PHE A 272 16.18 -22.48 -13.71
CA PHE A 272 16.47 -23.37 -14.84
C PHE A 272 17.85 -24.05 -14.69
N TYR A 273 18.83 -23.36 -14.12
CA TYR A 273 20.15 -23.93 -13.80
C TYR A 273 20.02 -25.12 -12.83
N TYR A 274 19.31 -24.94 -11.72
CA TYR A 274 19.08 -26.01 -10.74
C TYR A 274 18.33 -27.20 -11.31
N ILE A 275 17.28 -26.96 -12.12
CA ILE A 275 16.50 -28.01 -12.78
C ILE A 275 17.36 -28.83 -13.73
N LYS A 276 18.29 -28.18 -14.45
CA LYS A 276 19.23 -28.84 -15.36
C LYS A 276 20.23 -29.72 -14.60
N ASP A 277 20.75 -29.25 -13.47
CA ASP A 277 21.70 -29.99 -12.62
C ASP A 277 21.07 -31.23 -11.97
N LYS A 278 19.84 -31.11 -11.47
CA LYS A 278 19.10 -32.22 -10.85
C LYS A 278 18.33 -33.09 -11.85
N GLU A 279 18.47 -32.85 -13.15
CA GLU A 279 17.78 -33.56 -14.24
C GLU A 279 16.25 -33.68 -14.02
N LYS A 280 15.61 -32.63 -13.51
CA LYS A 280 14.15 -32.63 -13.28
C LYS A 280 13.37 -32.47 -14.59
N ASN A 281 12.21 -33.11 -14.69
CA ASN A 281 11.29 -33.10 -15.85
C ASN A 281 10.51 -31.78 -16.01
N ILE A 282 11.19 -30.63 -16.00
CA ILE A 282 10.56 -29.32 -16.21
C ILE A 282 11.14 -28.70 -17.47
N SER A 283 10.27 -28.34 -18.43
CA SER A 283 10.74 -27.77 -19.69
C SER A 283 11.03 -26.28 -19.56
N LYS A 284 11.89 -25.78 -20.45
CA LYS A 284 12.18 -24.32 -20.55
C LYS A 284 10.91 -23.51 -20.87
N LYS A 285 9.97 -24.13 -21.59
CA LYS A 285 8.68 -23.52 -21.95
C LYS A 285 7.83 -23.26 -20.72
N ASP A 286 7.77 -24.23 -19.80
CA ASP A 286 6.99 -24.11 -18.56
C ASP A 286 7.52 -22.95 -17.69
N ILE A 287 8.85 -22.86 -17.56
CA ILE A 287 9.50 -21.76 -16.81
C ILE A 287 9.26 -20.42 -17.50
N SER A 288 9.35 -20.36 -18.83
CA SER A 288 9.08 -19.16 -19.63
C SER A 288 7.65 -18.66 -19.42
N GLU A 289 6.67 -19.55 -19.43
CA GLU A 289 5.26 -19.23 -19.23
C GLU A 289 4.96 -18.73 -17.81
N ILE A 290 5.52 -19.39 -16.79
CA ILE A 290 5.32 -19.01 -15.37
C ILE A 290 6.00 -17.68 -15.05
N CYS A 291 7.26 -17.52 -15.46
CA CYS A 291 8.07 -16.33 -15.17
C CYS A 291 7.75 -15.15 -16.11
N LYS A 292 7.03 -15.39 -17.22
CA LYS A 292 6.72 -14.41 -18.27
C LYS A 292 7.99 -13.81 -18.92
N ILE A 293 9.00 -14.65 -19.12
CA ILE A 293 10.34 -14.28 -19.60
C ILE A 293 10.68 -15.16 -20.80
N SER A 294 11.33 -14.61 -21.84
CA SER A 294 11.59 -15.38 -23.05
C SER A 294 12.63 -16.47 -22.83
N GLU A 295 12.44 -17.63 -23.46
CA GLU A 295 13.36 -18.77 -23.37
C GLU A 295 14.81 -18.40 -23.70
N VAL A 296 15.01 -17.50 -24.69
CA VAL A 296 16.35 -17.02 -25.08
C VAL A 296 17.02 -16.29 -23.92
N THR A 297 16.28 -15.50 -23.15
CA THR A 297 16.85 -14.80 -21.99
C THR A 297 17.15 -15.73 -20.83
N ILE A 298 16.30 -16.74 -20.59
CA ILE A 298 16.58 -17.79 -19.59
C ILE A 298 17.87 -18.51 -19.96
N ASN A 299 18.00 -18.94 -21.22
CA ASN A 299 19.18 -19.65 -21.71
C ASN A 299 20.47 -18.80 -21.65
N LYS A 300 20.36 -17.49 -21.86
CA LYS A 300 21.49 -16.56 -21.69
C LYS A 300 21.91 -16.46 -20.21
N CYS A 301 20.96 -16.37 -19.28
CA CYS A 301 21.28 -16.35 -17.84
C CYS A 301 21.96 -17.66 -17.41
N THR A 302 21.44 -18.81 -17.86
CA THR A 302 21.95 -20.11 -17.42
C THR A 302 23.32 -20.43 -17.97
N LYS A 303 23.59 -20.10 -19.24
CA LYS A 303 24.95 -20.23 -19.79
C LYS A 303 25.98 -19.42 -19.01
N LYS A 304 25.61 -18.24 -18.49
CA LYS A 304 26.51 -17.44 -17.63
C LYS A 304 26.76 -18.11 -16.28
N LEU A 305 25.75 -18.77 -15.71
CA LEU A 305 25.89 -19.56 -14.48
C LEU A 305 26.79 -20.79 -14.69
N GLU A 306 26.59 -21.50 -15.80
CA GLU A 306 27.36 -22.72 -16.16
C GLU A 306 28.86 -22.47 -16.30
N LEU A 307 29.28 -21.28 -16.76
CA LEU A 307 30.70 -20.91 -16.83
C LEU A 307 31.39 -20.89 -15.46
N HIS A 308 30.62 -20.81 -14.36
CA HIS A 308 31.10 -20.79 -12.99
C HIS A 308 30.72 -22.04 -12.19
N ASP A 309 30.38 -23.15 -12.86
CA ASP A 309 29.93 -24.42 -12.24
C ASP A 309 30.83 -24.89 -11.09
N SER A 310 32.15 -24.76 -11.24
CA SER A 310 33.14 -25.15 -10.21
C SER A 310 32.91 -24.48 -8.85
N SER A 311 32.31 -23.28 -8.84
CA SER A 311 31.99 -22.53 -7.63
C SER A 311 30.66 -22.96 -7.01
N PHE A 312 29.69 -23.37 -7.84
CA PHE A 312 28.35 -23.79 -7.41
C PHE A 312 28.30 -25.25 -6.95
N CYS A 313 29.22 -26.11 -7.40
CA CYS A 313 29.33 -27.51 -6.94
C CYS A 313 29.53 -27.67 -5.42
N LYS A 314 30.01 -26.62 -4.71
CA LYS A 314 30.13 -26.62 -3.24
C LYS A 314 28.81 -26.33 -2.52
N ILE A 315 27.85 -25.71 -3.21
CA ILE A 315 26.52 -25.32 -2.68
C ILE A 315 25.48 -26.42 -2.98
N LEU A 316 25.71 -27.20 -4.04
CA LEU A 316 24.84 -28.29 -4.50
C LEU A 316 25.06 -29.63 -3.76
N LYS A 317 26.16 -29.76 -3.01
CA LYS A 317 26.49 -30.89 -2.12
C LYS A 317 26.07 -30.60 -0.70
#